data_AF-A0AAV9VF55-F1
#
_entry.id   AF-A0AAV9VF55-F1
#
_cell.length_a   1.000
_cell.length_b   1.000
_cell.length_c   1.000
_cell.angle_alpha   90.00
_cell.angle_beta   90.00
_cell.angle_gamma   90.00
#
_symmetry.space_group_name_H-M   'P 1'
#
loop_
_entity.id
_entity.type
_entity.pdbx_description
1 polymer ?
#
loop_
_entity_poly.entity_id
_entity_poly.type
_entity_poly.pdbx_seq_one_letter_code
_entity_poly.pdbx_strand_id
1 'polypeptide(L)'
;MTITSIPHLPDFKLLPYKLPQIASTETPPSPSGIDSAAAAAAAPIKILRTSSWTYCGPLLDLSPSNGNTDAGKSHDGDDSSFPPSYHTWHRATIRGDPLITLLKPFLLFAHEFIKSTGLKHYWLTIRASLPTNDFNTPRWHVDDDFFDRGSAANLNNSNSNHYHTNANTTGSGNTSSNPSRTQWKLATTLIGPGTMFATNAISARQTLKSVKTAVKNSSPSHTCTSIICLGCANLAECVRKALADELKHVEVVQSKDGECCFFKVGDGVGAVHSEPRMDGGQRVFVNIVPGREEELREVMGKWGMDEWPRAWCLGVPGGFWEE
;
A
#
# COMPACT_ATOMS: atom_id res chain seq x y z
N MET A 1 9.62 -17.28 9.17
CA MET A 1 10.03 -16.16 10.05
C MET A 1 9.04 -16.13 11.20
N THR A 2 9.46 -16.47 12.43
CA THR A 2 8.53 -16.57 13.57
C THR A 2 8.47 -15.20 14.26
N ILE A 3 7.52 -14.36 13.87
CA ILE A 3 7.28 -13.08 14.56
C ILE A 3 6.31 -13.35 15.69
N THR A 4 6.81 -13.38 16.91
CA THR A 4 6.02 -13.78 18.08
C THR A 4 5.18 -12.66 18.68
N SER A 5 5.32 -11.40 18.24
CA SER A 5 4.46 -10.29 18.71
C SER A 5 4.62 -9.02 17.85
N ILE A 6 3.55 -8.64 17.14
CA ILE A 6 3.46 -7.36 16.40
C ILE A 6 3.61 -6.13 17.31
N PRO A 7 3.04 -6.08 18.52
CA PRO A 7 3.21 -4.93 19.44
C PRO A 7 4.66 -4.50 19.70
N HIS A 8 5.61 -5.45 19.68
CA HIS A 8 7.03 -5.19 19.91
C HIS A 8 7.80 -4.77 18.65
N LEU A 9 7.18 -4.78 17.48
CA LEU A 9 7.81 -4.24 16.28
C LEU A 9 7.94 -2.72 16.38
N PRO A 10 9.00 -2.13 15.77
CA PRO A 10 9.13 -0.69 15.64
C PRO A 10 8.00 -0.08 14.80
N ASP A 11 7.95 1.25 14.74
CA ASP A 11 6.96 1.97 13.91
C ASP A 11 7.00 1.53 12.46
N PHE A 12 8.19 1.23 11.93
CA PHE A 12 8.36 0.52 10.66
C PHE A 12 9.59 -0.41 10.66
N LYS A 13 9.59 -1.40 9.77
CA LYS A 13 10.71 -2.31 9.53
C LYS A 13 10.74 -2.75 8.07
N LEU A 14 11.89 -2.64 7.43
CA LEU A 14 12.14 -3.27 6.13
C LEU A 14 12.39 -4.78 6.31
N LEU A 15 11.74 -5.58 5.47
CA LEU A 15 11.73 -7.02 5.53
C LEU A 15 12.01 -7.57 4.12
N PRO A 16 13.09 -8.35 3.94
CA PRO A 16 13.33 -9.02 2.66
C PRO A 16 12.29 -10.12 2.44
N TYR A 17 11.65 -10.10 1.27
CA TYR A 17 10.74 -11.17 0.82
C TYR A 17 11.32 -11.96 -0.36
N LYS A 18 12.26 -11.37 -1.11
CA LYS A 18 13.13 -12.13 -2.00
C LYS A 18 14.35 -12.56 -1.19
N LEU A 19 14.71 -13.84 -1.24
CA LEU A 19 16.00 -14.27 -0.72
C LEU A 19 17.11 -13.61 -1.56
N PRO A 20 18.23 -13.18 -0.96
CA PRO A 20 19.41 -12.82 -1.74
C PRO A 20 19.72 -14.01 -2.65
N GLN A 21 19.81 -13.78 -3.96
CA GLN A 21 20.42 -14.78 -4.82
C GLN A 21 21.83 -14.97 -4.27
N ILE A 22 22.07 -16.13 -3.66
CA ILE A 22 23.43 -16.55 -3.32
C ILE A 22 24.13 -16.55 -4.67
N ALA A 23 25.08 -15.63 -4.86
CA ALA A 23 25.89 -15.61 -6.06
C ALA A 23 26.51 -16.99 -6.18
N SER A 24 26.00 -17.79 -7.11
CA SER A 24 26.62 -19.04 -7.48
C SER A 24 28.05 -18.66 -7.88
N THR A 25 29.02 -19.07 -7.08
CA THR A 25 30.42 -19.10 -7.50
C THR A 25 30.55 -20.18 -8.58
N GLU A 26 29.92 -19.94 -9.73
CA GLU A 26 30.13 -20.75 -10.91
C GLU A 26 31.45 -20.31 -11.52
N THR A 27 32.40 -21.23 -11.44
CA THR A 27 33.66 -21.20 -12.17
C THR A 27 33.32 -21.10 -13.67
N PRO A 28 33.98 -20.23 -14.45
CA PRO A 28 33.63 -20.06 -15.86
C PRO A 28 33.84 -21.37 -16.63
N PRO A 29 32.84 -21.87 -17.37
CA PRO A 29 33.05 -23.02 -18.25
C PRO A 29 33.93 -22.61 -19.44
N SER A 30 34.86 -23.50 -19.79
CA SER A 30 35.68 -23.37 -21.00
C SER A 30 34.82 -23.33 -22.27
N PRO A 31 35.27 -22.62 -23.32
CA PRO A 31 34.47 -22.42 -24.52
C PRO A 31 34.56 -23.64 -25.44
N SER A 32 33.51 -24.43 -25.50
CA SER A 32 33.30 -25.36 -26.61
C SER A 32 31.81 -25.59 -26.85
N GLY A 33 31.36 -25.35 -28.08
CA GLY A 33 30.12 -25.91 -28.61
C GLY A 33 29.06 -24.89 -28.98
N ILE A 34 28.89 -24.74 -30.28
CA ILE A 34 27.82 -24.02 -30.97
C ILE A 34 26.47 -24.65 -30.62
N ASP A 35 25.51 -23.84 -30.14
CA ASP A 35 24.10 -23.91 -30.54
C ASP A 35 23.37 -22.63 -30.13
N SER A 36 23.14 -21.77 -31.11
CA SER A 36 22.39 -20.51 -30.99
C SER A 36 20.89 -20.80 -31.00
N ALA A 37 20.36 -21.28 -29.88
CA ALA A 37 18.96 -21.04 -29.54
C ALA A 37 18.90 -19.70 -28.80
N ALA A 38 18.51 -18.64 -29.49
CA ALA A 38 18.23 -17.35 -28.87
C ALA A 38 17.14 -17.58 -27.82
N ALA A 39 17.54 -17.66 -26.55
CA ALA A 39 16.62 -17.60 -25.43
C ALA A 39 15.79 -16.32 -25.62
N ALA A 40 14.50 -16.47 -25.91
CA ALA A 40 13.60 -15.36 -26.11
C ALA A 40 13.67 -14.48 -24.85
N ALA A 41 14.32 -13.31 -24.96
CA ALA A 41 14.44 -12.40 -23.85
C ALA A 41 13.02 -12.03 -23.37
N ALA A 42 12.78 -12.23 -22.06
CA ALA A 42 11.48 -11.98 -21.45
C ALA A 42 11.01 -10.53 -21.74
N ALA A 43 9.72 -10.35 -22.01
CA ALA A 43 9.23 -9.07 -22.49
C ALA A 43 9.08 -8.11 -21.31
N PRO A 44 9.77 -6.95 -21.29
CA PRO A 44 9.75 -6.07 -20.12
C PRO A 44 8.34 -5.61 -19.80
N ILE A 45 7.98 -5.65 -18.51
CA ILE A 45 6.68 -5.18 -18.02
C ILE A 45 6.56 -3.67 -18.29
N LYS A 46 5.49 -3.28 -18.97
CA LYS A 46 5.14 -1.90 -19.28
C LYS A 46 3.75 -1.56 -18.75
N ILE A 47 3.67 -0.45 -18.01
CA ILE A 47 2.40 0.13 -17.56
C ILE A 47 1.80 0.96 -18.69
N LEU A 48 0.52 0.76 -18.99
CA LEU A 48 -0.20 1.47 -20.04
C LEU A 48 -1.00 2.66 -19.52
N ARG A 49 -1.38 2.64 -18.24
CA ARG A 49 -2.21 3.67 -17.61
C ARG A 49 -2.03 3.68 -16.09
N THR A 50 -2.30 4.83 -15.48
CA THR A 50 -2.45 4.93 -14.03
C THR A 50 -3.80 4.33 -13.64
N SER A 51 -3.78 3.29 -12.80
CA SER A 51 -4.97 2.55 -12.37
C SER A 51 -4.66 1.72 -11.14
N SER A 52 -5.69 1.17 -10.50
CA SER A 52 -5.53 0.26 -9.37
C SER A 52 -6.50 -0.90 -9.42
N TRP A 53 -6.09 -2.02 -8.84
CA TRP A 53 -6.96 -3.13 -8.50
C TRP A 53 -6.90 -3.35 -6.98
N THR A 54 -8.05 -3.61 -6.39
CA THR A 54 -8.20 -3.83 -4.96
C THR A 54 -9.04 -5.08 -4.72
N TYR A 55 -8.64 -5.85 -3.73
CA TYR A 55 -9.36 -7.01 -3.22
C TYR A 55 -9.48 -6.91 -1.71
N CYS A 56 -10.68 -7.16 -1.18
CA CYS A 56 -10.92 -7.29 0.24
C CYS A 56 -11.64 -8.62 0.53
N GLY A 57 -11.01 -9.47 1.33
CA GLY A 57 -11.50 -10.83 1.56
C GLY A 57 -10.46 -11.76 2.19
N PRO A 58 -10.71 -13.09 2.15
CA PRO A 58 -9.76 -14.12 2.56
C PRO A 58 -8.45 -14.04 1.77
N LEU A 59 -7.34 -14.50 2.34
CA LEU A 59 -6.07 -14.59 1.60
C LEU A 59 -6.29 -15.34 0.27
N LEU A 60 -5.85 -14.76 -0.84
CA LEU A 60 -5.97 -15.37 -2.17
C LEU A 60 -5.28 -16.74 -2.22
N ASP A 61 -5.83 -17.68 -2.98
CA ASP A 61 -5.16 -18.96 -3.23
C ASP A 61 -4.00 -18.75 -4.21
N LEU A 62 -2.79 -19.15 -3.81
CA LEU A 62 -1.58 -19.05 -4.61
C LEU A 62 -1.08 -20.42 -5.10
N SER A 63 -1.85 -21.48 -4.82
CA SER A 63 -1.53 -22.84 -5.24
C SER A 63 -1.51 -22.91 -6.76
N PRO A 64 -0.56 -23.65 -7.36
CA PRO A 64 -0.61 -23.91 -8.79
C PRO A 64 -1.90 -24.67 -9.10
N SER A 65 -2.61 -24.26 -10.15
CA SER A 65 -3.78 -25.01 -10.60
C SER A 65 -3.37 -26.44 -11.00
N ASN A 66 -4.11 -27.45 -10.55
CA ASN A 66 -3.89 -28.86 -10.91
C ASN A 66 -4.30 -29.15 -12.38
N GLY A 67 -4.19 -28.16 -13.26
CA GLY A 67 -4.51 -28.29 -14.68
C GLY A 67 -3.49 -29.18 -15.37
N ASN A 68 -3.93 -30.40 -15.70
CA ASN A 68 -3.34 -31.39 -16.59
C ASN A 68 -1.94 -31.06 -17.15
N THR A 69 -0.94 -31.79 -16.66
CA THR A 69 0.47 -31.67 -17.02
C THR A 69 0.71 -32.06 -18.49
N ASP A 70 0.62 -31.10 -19.40
CA ASP A 70 1.48 -31.15 -20.60
C ASP A 70 2.86 -30.65 -20.19
N ALA A 71 3.76 -31.62 -20.04
CA ALA A 71 5.14 -31.44 -19.61
C ALA A 71 5.89 -30.49 -20.57
N GLY A 72 6.39 -29.37 -20.06
CA GLY A 72 7.43 -28.60 -20.74
C GLY A 72 7.47 -27.10 -20.52
N LYS A 73 6.43 -26.47 -19.92
CA LYS A 73 6.47 -25.03 -19.58
C LYS A 73 6.02 -24.83 -18.14
N SER A 74 6.98 -24.71 -17.22
CA SER A 74 6.74 -24.17 -15.89
C SER A 74 6.31 -22.70 -16.03
N HIS A 75 5.02 -22.45 -16.22
CA HIS A 75 4.49 -21.10 -16.08
C HIS A 75 4.41 -20.80 -14.58
N ASP A 76 5.50 -20.26 -14.03
CA ASP A 76 5.56 -19.64 -12.68
C ASP A 76 4.64 -18.41 -12.52
N GLY A 77 3.75 -18.16 -13.49
CA GLY A 77 2.82 -17.05 -13.57
C GLY A 77 1.35 -17.46 -13.60
N ASP A 78 0.97 -18.56 -12.95
CA ASP A 78 -0.43 -18.92 -12.80
C ASP A 78 -1.13 -17.97 -11.82
N ASP A 79 -2.00 -17.11 -12.35
CA ASP A 79 -2.92 -16.21 -11.63
C ASP A 79 -4.39 -16.64 -11.77
N SER A 80 -4.68 -17.84 -12.29
CA SER A 80 -6.04 -18.28 -12.64
C SER A 80 -7.03 -18.33 -11.46
N SER A 81 -6.52 -18.41 -10.23
CA SER A 81 -7.31 -18.34 -9.00
C SER A 81 -7.74 -16.92 -8.61
N PHE A 82 -7.20 -15.89 -9.26
CA PHE A 82 -7.49 -14.51 -8.91
C PHE A 82 -8.88 -14.09 -9.43
N PRO A 83 -9.55 -13.12 -8.76
CA PRO A 83 -10.86 -12.65 -9.22
C PRO A 83 -10.84 -12.15 -10.67
N PRO A 84 -11.92 -12.34 -11.46
CA PRO A 84 -12.01 -11.87 -12.84
C PRO A 84 -11.64 -10.39 -13.03
N SER A 85 -11.95 -9.53 -12.05
CA SER A 85 -11.60 -8.11 -12.08
C SER A 85 -10.09 -7.84 -12.07
N TYR A 86 -9.28 -8.75 -11.50
CA TYR A 86 -7.82 -8.67 -11.59
C TYR A 86 -7.35 -8.85 -13.03
N HIS A 87 -7.84 -9.88 -13.72
CA HIS A 87 -7.45 -10.14 -15.11
C HIS A 87 -7.92 -9.03 -16.06
N THR A 88 -9.12 -8.49 -15.83
CA THR A 88 -9.60 -7.31 -16.57
C THR A 88 -8.70 -6.11 -16.35
N TRP A 89 -8.34 -5.82 -15.10
CA TRP A 89 -7.40 -4.74 -14.77
C TRP A 89 -6.01 -4.99 -15.37
N HIS A 90 -5.45 -6.18 -15.20
CA HIS A 90 -4.12 -6.54 -15.69
C HIS A 90 -4.05 -6.37 -17.22
N ARG A 91 -5.00 -6.92 -17.98
CA ARG A 91 -5.05 -6.76 -19.44
C ARG A 91 -5.16 -5.31 -19.88
N ALA A 92 -5.92 -4.49 -19.15
CA ALA A 92 -6.09 -3.08 -19.49
C ALA A 92 -4.85 -2.24 -19.15
N THR A 93 -4.07 -2.65 -18.15
CA THR A 93 -3.06 -1.81 -17.49
C THR A 93 -1.64 -2.23 -17.77
N ILE A 94 -1.38 -3.52 -17.99
CA ILE A 94 -0.04 -4.10 -18.07
C ILE A 94 0.16 -4.74 -19.45
N ARG A 95 1.35 -4.56 -20.02
CA ARG A 95 1.83 -5.24 -21.23
C ARG A 95 3.20 -5.86 -20.96
N GLY A 96 3.53 -6.95 -21.64
CA GLY A 96 4.79 -7.68 -21.45
C GLY A 96 4.57 -8.87 -20.52
N ASP A 97 5.58 -9.22 -19.74
CA ASP A 97 5.50 -10.34 -18.82
C ASP A 97 4.33 -10.19 -17.82
N PRO A 98 3.73 -11.31 -17.37
CA PRO A 98 2.65 -11.26 -16.39
C PRO A 98 3.13 -10.63 -15.07
N LEU A 99 2.36 -9.68 -14.52
CA LEU A 99 2.72 -8.99 -13.27
C LEU A 99 2.79 -9.97 -12.09
N ILE A 100 2.03 -11.06 -12.17
CA ILE A 100 2.01 -12.12 -11.17
C ILE A 100 3.41 -12.71 -10.90
N THR A 101 4.30 -12.70 -11.89
CA THR A 101 5.70 -13.16 -11.71
C THR A 101 6.46 -12.34 -10.67
N LEU A 102 6.17 -11.04 -10.55
CA LEU A 102 6.74 -10.17 -9.52
C LEU A 102 5.92 -10.16 -8.24
N LEU A 103 4.59 -10.26 -8.36
CA LEU A 103 3.65 -10.16 -7.25
C LEU A 103 3.63 -11.42 -6.36
N LYS A 104 3.69 -12.62 -6.97
CA LYS A 104 3.53 -13.90 -6.27
C LYS A 104 4.58 -14.11 -5.15
N PRO A 105 5.88 -13.84 -5.35
CA PRO A 105 6.86 -13.94 -4.26
C PRO A 105 6.52 -13.05 -3.05
N PHE A 106 6.05 -11.82 -3.31
CA PHE A 106 5.62 -10.93 -2.24
C PHE A 106 4.36 -11.44 -1.54
N LEU A 107 3.35 -11.92 -2.28
CA LEU A 107 2.13 -12.44 -1.67
C LEU A 107 2.39 -13.69 -0.85
N LEU A 108 3.27 -14.60 -1.29
CA LEU A 108 3.68 -15.76 -0.51
C LEU A 108 4.29 -15.34 0.84
N PHE A 109 5.23 -14.39 0.82
CA PHE A 109 5.80 -13.83 2.04
C PHE A 109 4.73 -13.18 2.93
N ALA A 110 3.87 -12.34 2.35
CA ALA A 110 2.84 -11.62 3.08
C ALA A 110 1.82 -12.59 3.71
N HIS A 111 1.43 -13.66 2.99
CA HIS A 111 0.51 -14.68 3.51
C HIS A 111 1.11 -15.38 4.73
N GLU A 112 2.38 -15.80 4.66
CA GLU A 112 3.05 -16.41 5.81
C GLU A 112 3.18 -15.45 6.99
N PHE A 113 3.54 -14.19 6.73
CA PHE A 113 3.59 -13.14 7.75
C PHE A 113 2.22 -12.95 8.42
N ILE A 114 1.16 -12.79 7.64
CA ILE A 114 -0.21 -12.53 8.15
C ILE A 114 -0.73 -13.74 8.92
N LYS A 115 -0.57 -14.97 8.39
CA LYS A 115 -0.96 -16.20 9.09
C LYS A 115 -0.25 -16.37 10.42
N SER A 116 1.02 -15.96 10.52
CA SER A 116 1.77 -16.02 11.78
C SER A 116 1.16 -15.15 12.90
N THR A 117 0.33 -14.17 12.54
CA THR A 117 -0.43 -13.32 13.48
C THR A 117 -1.84 -13.85 13.80
N GLY A 118 -2.22 -15.00 13.24
CA GLY A 118 -3.56 -15.58 13.38
C GLY A 118 -4.62 -15.00 12.43
N LEU A 119 -4.24 -14.05 11.57
CA LEU A 119 -5.13 -13.41 10.60
C LEU A 119 -5.24 -14.22 9.31
N LYS A 120 -6.40 -14.09 8.64
CA LYS A 120 -6.75 -14.86 7.42
C LYS A 120 -7.37 -14.00 6.32
N HIS A 121 -7.44 -12.69 6.52
CA HIS A 121 -8.09 -11.76 5.61
C HIS A 121 -7.23 -10.51 5.43
N TYR A 122 -7.42 -9.85 4.30
CA TYR A 122 -6.80 -8.55 4.06
C TYR A 122 -7.61 -7.66 3.14
N TRP A 123 -7.20 -6.41 3.10
CA TRP A 123 -7.40 -5.48 2.01
C TRP A 123 -6.07 -5.35 1.24
N LEU A 124 -6.01 -5.88 0.02
CA LEU A 124 -4.87 -5.82 -0.90
C LEU A 124 -5.15 -4.77 -1.97
N THR A 125 -4.25 -3.80 -2.15
CA THR A 125 -4.30 -2.85 -3.27
C THR A 125 -3.03 -2.93 -4.10
N ILE A 126 -3.18 -3.04 -5.42
CA ILE A 126 -2.13 -2.90 -6.41
C ILE A 126 -2.38 -1.61 -7.18
N ARG A 127 -1.41 -0.70 -7.18
CA ARG A 127 -1.47 0.58 -7.90
C ARG A 127 -0.38 0.64 -8.95
N ALA A 128 -0.78 0.74 -10.21
CA ALA A 128 0.11 1.01 -11.33
C ALA A 128 0.04 2.51 -11.66
N SER A 129 1.19 3.16 -11.80
CA SER A 129 1.30 4.59 -12.07
C SER A 129 2.21 4.85 -13.26
N LEU A 130 1.74 5.70 -14.18
CA LEU A 130 2.60 6.35 -15.16
C LEU A 130 3.47 7.42 -14.50
N PRO A 131 4.56 7.88 -15.16
CA PRO A 131 5.38 8.96 -14.64
C PRO A 131 4.54 10.21 -14.35
N THR A 132 4.78 10.86 -13.22
CA THR A 132 4.05 12.06 -12.80
C THR A 132 4.91 12.98 -11.94
N ASN A 133 4.66 14.29 -12.03
CA ASN A 133 5.29 15.33 -11.23
C ASN A 133 4.59 15.56 -9.88
N ASP A 134 3.47 14.89 -9.63
CA ASP A 134 2.63 15.06 -8.43
C ASP A 134 3.37 14.81 -7.11
N PHE A 135 4.49 14.09 -7.17
CA PHE A 135 5.33 13.67 -6.05
C PHE A 135 6.73 14.27 -6.10
N ASN A 136 6.97 15.28 -6.95
CA ASN A 136 8.23 16.03 -6.94
C ASN A 136 8.44 16.80 -5.64
N THR A 137 7.34 17.22 -5.02
CA THR A 137 7.31 17.68 -3.63
C THR A 137 6.80 16.52 -2.76
N PRO A 138 7.60 16.04 -1.80
CA PRO A 138 7.23 14.95 -0.91
C PRO A 138 5.88 15.15 -0.22
N ARG A 139 5.17 14.06 0.03
CA ARG A 139 3.88 14.04 0.72
C ARG A 139 4.04 13.32 2.04
N TRP A 140 4.76 13.93 2.97
CA TRP A 140 4.96 13.34 4.29
C TRP A 140 3.61 13.20 5.02
N HIS A 141 3.29 11.98 5.41
CA HIS A 141 2.06 11.67 6.13
C HIS A 141 2.23 10.44 7.04
N VAL A 142 1.20 10.20 7.84
CA VAL A 142 0.93 8.94 8.55
C VAL A 142 -0.42 8.47 8.03
N ASP A 143 -0.57 7.17 7.80
CA ASP A 143 -1.87 6.60 7.45
C ASP A 143 -2.80 6.64 8.65
N ASP A 144 -4.08 6.89 8.39
CA ASP A 144 -5.11 6.82 9.40
C ASP A 144 -5.27 5.38 9.92
N ASP A 145 -5.91 5.27 11.09
CA ASP A 145 -6.32 3.97 11.61
C ASP A 145 -7.51 3.44 10.82
N PHE A 146 -7.24 2.49 9.91
CA PHE A 146 -8.21 1.89 9.00
C PHE A 146 -9.47 1.38 9.70
N PHE A 147 -9.33 0.83 10.92
CA PHE A 147 -10.44 0.21 11.63
C PHE A 147 -11.15 1.16 12.58
N ASP A 148 -10.82 2.46 12.55
CA ASP A 148 -11.35 3.37 13.56
C ASP A 148 -12.83 3.64 13.32
N ARG A 149 -13.61 3.45 14.38
CA ARG A 149 -15.07 3.60 14.35
C ARG A 149 -15.46 5.07 14.23
N GLY A 150 -14.62 5.96 14.75
CA GLY A 150 -14.78 7.42 14.65
C GLY A 150 -14.57 7.97 13.23
N SER A 151 -13.79 7.28 12.39
CA SER A 151 -13.51 7.74 11.01
C SER A 151 -14.73 7.70 10.09
N ALA A 152 -15.74 6.86 10.37
CA ALA A 152 -16.96 6.75 9.55
C ALA A 152 -17.87 7.96 9.65
N ALA A 153 -17.95 8.60 10.83
CA ALA A 153 -18.70 9.83 11.03
C ALA A 153 -18.06 11.04 10.31
N ASN A 154 -16.84 10.89 9.80
CA ASN A 154 -16.07 11.90 9.08
C ASN A 154 -15.99 11.68 7.57
N LEU A 155 -16.65 10.67 6.98
CA LEU A 155 -16.64 10.48 5.51
C LEU A 155 -17.55 11.46 4.74
N ASN A 156 -18.54 12.06 5.42
CA ASN A 156 -19.21 13.28 4.94
C ASN A 156 -18.38 14.55 5.21
N ASN A 157 -17.19 14.39 5.78
CA ASN A 157 -16.34 15.48 6.20
C ASN A 157 -14.87 15.14 5.96
N SER A 158 -14.56 14.70 4.73
CA SER A 158 -13.19 14.50 4.22
C SER A 158 -12.34 15.77 4.21
N ASN A 159 -12.76 16.81 4.95
CA ASN A 159 -11.89 17.89 5.36
C ASN A 159 -12.25 18.58 6.69
N SER A 160 -12.96 17.93 7.61
CA SER A 160 -13.01 18.42 8.99
C SER A 160 -12.05 17.63 9.89
N ASN A 161 -10.90 18.24 10.14
CA ASN A 161 -10.43 18.30 11.52
C ASN A 161 -11.34 19.28 12.29
N HIS A 162 -12.62 18.94 12.46
CA HIS A 162 -13.42 19.48 13.54
C HIS A 162 -13.03 18.69 14.79
N TYR A 163 -11.96 19.15 15.45
CA TYR A 163 -12.00 19.16 16.90
C TYR A 163 -13.22 20.02 17.26
N HIS A 164 -14.35 19.37 17.54
CA HIS A 164 -15.35 20.02 18.36
C HIS A 164 -14.72 20.21 19.73
N THR A 165 -14.24 21.41 19.99
CA THR A 165 -14.15 21.96 21.33
C THR A 165 -15.58 22.11 21.85
N ASN A 166 -16.14 21.03 22.40
CA ASN A 166 -17.18 21.16 23.42
C ASN A 166 -16.54 20.79 24.75
N ALA A 167 -16.07 21.83 25.43
CA ALA A 167 -16.06 21.84 26.87
C ALA A 167 -17.47 21.48 27.38
N ASN A 168 -17.54 20.73 28.48
CA ASN A 168 -18.73 20.10 29.07
C ASN A 168 -19.22 18.80 28.40
N THR A 169 -18.35 17.79 28.38
CA THR A 169 -18.82 16.44 28.74
C THR A 169 -17.85 15.88 29.78
N THR A 170 -18.29 15.84 31.03
CA THR A 170 -17.69 15.02 32.08
C THR A 170 -17.89 13.55 31.72
N GLY A 171 -17.11 13.07 30.76
CA GLY A 171 -17.03 11.69 30.33
C GLY A 171 -15.56 11.32 30.28
N SER A 172 -15.12 10.61 31.31
CA SER A 172 -13.75 10.16 31.52
C SER A 172 -13.12 9.63 30.22
N GLY A 173 -11.97 10.21 29.88
CA GLY A 173 -11.15 9.79 28.76
C GLY A 173 -10.82 8.29 28.87
N ASN A 174 -11.24 7.54 27.87
CA ASN A 174 -10.68 6.24 27.59
C ASN A 174 -10.56 6.12 26.07
N THR A 175 -9.56 6.79 25.49
CA THR A 175 -8.89 6.28 24.28
C THR A 175 -8.14 5.02 24.69
N SER A 176 -8.87 4.00 25.14
CA SER A 176 -8.34 2.66 25.29
C SER A 176 -8.10 2.20 23.86
N SER A 177 -6.85 2.30 23.40
CA SER A 177 -6.35 1.52 22.28
C SER A 177 -6.84 0.10 22.51
N ASN A 178 -7.87 -0.34 21.79
CA ASN A 178 -8.36 -1.70 21.96
C ASN A 178 -7.21 -2.59 21.47
N PRO A 179 -6.49 -3.30 22.37
CA PRO A 179 -5.22 -3.94 22.04
C PRO A 179 -5.39 -5.09 21.04
N SER A 180 -6.63 -5.37 20.62
CA SER A 180 -7.00 -6.38 19.65
C SER A 180 -7.06 -5.89 18.19
N ARG A 181 -6.96 -4.58 17.92
CA ARG A 181 -7.18 -4.02 16.58
C ARG A 181 -5.93 -4.07 15.71
N THR A 182 -6.11 -4.39 14.43
CA THR A 182 -5.01 -4.58 13.50
C THR A 182 -4.47 -3.23 12.99
N GLN A 183 -3.48 -2.64 13.67
CA GLN A 183 -2.98 -1.28 13.36
C GLN A 183 -1.65 -1.28 12.60
N TRP A 184 -1.56 -2.01 11.50
CA TRP A 184 -0.36 -2.07 10.66
C TRP A 184 -0.67 -2.45 9.21
N LYS A 185 0.29 -2.23 8.32
CA LYS A 185 0.25 -2.67 6.93
C LYS A 185 1.60 -3.22 6.46
N LEU A 186 1.55 -4.00 5.38
CA LEU A 186 2.71 -4.33 4.55
C LEU A 186 2.65 -3.52 3.26
N ALA A 187 3.79 -3.04 2.77
CA ALA A 187 3.86 -2.44 1.45
C ALA A 187 5.15 -2.77 0.73
N THR A 188 5.09 -2.94 -0.59
CA THR A 188 6.26 -3.10 -1.46
C THR A 188 6.10 -2.31 -2.75
N THR A 189 7.21 -2.04 -3.44
CA THR A 189 7.20 -1.58 -4.83
C THR A 189 7.78 -2.69 -5.71
N LEU A 190 6.98 -3.22 -6.64
CA LEU A 190 7.42 -4.25 -7.59
C LEU A 190 8.18 -3.67 -8.79
N ILE A 191 7.83 -2.45 -9.20
CA ILE A 191 8.46 -1.71 -10.30
C ILE A 191 8.61 -0.27 -9.86
N GLY A 192 9.79 0.33 -10.07
CA GLY A 192 10.08 1.72 -9.73
C GLY A 192 10.52 1.92 -8.26
N PRO A 193 10.57 3.17 -7.79
CA PRO A 193 11.14 3.49 -6.48
C PRO A 193 10.25 3.09 -5.28
N GLY A 194 10.91 2.70 -4.18
CA GLY A 194 10.28 2.32 -2.91
C GLY A 194 9.65 3.50 -2.16
N THR A 195 8.76 3.21 -1.21
CA THR A 195 8.25 4.23 -0.28
C THR A 195 9.38 4.70 0.65
N MET A 196 9.40 6.00 0.94
CA MET A 196 10.38 6.65 1.81
C MET A 196 9.83 6.77 3.24
N PHE A 197 10.62 6.38 4.24
CA PHE A 197 10.26 6.44 5.66
C PHE A 197 11.24 7.32 6.42
N ALA A 198 10.73 8.22 7.26
CA ALA A 198 11.57 8.98 8.18
C ALA A 198 12.07 8.08 9.31
N THR A 199 13.38 8.04 9.56
CA THR A 199 13.97 7.13 10.56
C THR A 199 13.56 7.48 11.99
N ASN A 200 13.52 8.78 12.32
CA ASN A 200 13.03 9.26 13.61
C ASN A 200 11.52 9.56 13.54
N ALA A 201 10.72 8.52 13.66
CA ALA A 201 9.27 8.62 13.54
C ALA A 201 8.62 9.51 14.62
N ILE A 202 9.19 9.58 15.84
CA ILE A 202 8.67 10.43 16.92
C ILE A 202 8.81 11.90 16.56
N SER A 203 10.03 12.34 16.21
CA SER A 203 10.30 13.72 15.81
C SER A 203 9.49 14.10 14.57
N ALA A 204 9.46 13.22 13.55
CA ALA A 204 8.71 13.46 12.34
C ALA A 204 7.18 13.58 12.60
N ARG A 205 6.61 12.78 13.52
CA ARG A 205 5.21 12.91 13.94
C ARG A 205 4.94 14.22 14.67
N GLN A 206 5.87 14.67 15.51
CA GLN A 206 5.75 15.97 16.18
C GLN A 206 5.74 17.11 15.16
N THR A 207 6.65 17.09 14.18
CA THR A 207 6.66 18.05 13.07
C THR A 207 5.34 18.02 12.28
N LEU A 208 4.83 16.82 11.94
CA LEU A 208 3.54 16.67 11.28
C LEU A 208 2.41 17.37 12.04
N LYS A 209 2.31 17.13 13.35
CA LYS A 209 1.26 17.71 14.21
C LYS A 209 1.42 19.23 14.33
N SER A 210 2.65 19.71 14.53
CA SER A 210 2.96 21.14 14.64
C SER A 210 2.63 21.88 13.35
N VAL A 211 3.05 21.37 12.20
CA VAL A 211 2.78 22.00 10.89
C VAL A 211 1.29 21.98 10.57
N LYS A 212 0.60 20.84 10.74
CA LYS A 212 -0.86 20.76 10.55
C LYS A 212 -1.59 21.80 11.41
N THR A 213 -1.19 21.95 12.68
CA THR A 213 -1.78 22.92 13.61
C THR A 213 -1.48 24.37 13.20
N ALA A 214 -0.22 24.67 12.86
CA ALA A 214 0.19 26.01 12.46
C ALA A 214 -0.53 26.47 11.18
N VAL A 215 -0.56 25.62 10.16
CA VAL A 215 -1.24 25.91 8.88
C VAL A 215 -2.75 26.06 9.09
N LYS A 216 -3.37 25.22 9.93
CA LYS A 216 -4.79 25.36 10.28
C LYS A 216 -5.07 26.70 10.97
N ASN A 217 -4.23 27.12 11.90
CA ASN A 217 -4.41 28.36 12.67
C ASN A 217 -4.17 29.63 11.83
N SER A 218 -3.32 29.55 10.80
CA SER A 218 -3.04 30.67 9.90
C SER A 218 -3.96 30.74 8.68
N SER A 219 -4.76 29.70 8.43
CA SER A 219 -5.68 29.65 7.29
C SER A 219 -7.06 30.18 7.69
N PRO A 220 -7.74 30.93 6.79
CA PRO A 220 -9.12 31.34 7.02
C PRO A 220 -10.01 30.12 7.30
N SER A 221 -10.80 30.19 8.37
CA SER A 221 -11.81 29.18 8.64
C SER A 221 -12.80 29.13 7.48
N HIS A 222 -13.07 27.95 6.95
CA HIS A 222 -14.16 27.76 6.00
C HIS A 222 -14.98 26.55 6.41
N THR A 223 -16.28 26.63 6.19
CA THR A 223 -17.18 25.49 6.36
C THR A 223 -17.23 24.75 5.03
N CYS A 224 -17.03 23.44 5.08
CA CYS A 224 -17.05 22.59 3.90
C CYS A 224 -18.05 21.46 4.10
N THR A 225 -18.91 21.24 3.10
CA THR A 225 -19.80 20.07 3.00
C THR A 225 -19.48 19.20 1.78
N SER A 226 -18.47 19.59 0.99
CA SER A 226 -18.10 18.92 -0.26
C SER A 226 -16.77 18.21 -0.14
N ILE A 227 -16.73 16.96 -0.61
CA ILE A 227 -15.51 16.15 -0.73
C ILE A 227 -14.48 16.75 -1.71
N ILE A 228 -14.86 17.70 -2.57
CA ILE A 228 -13.98 18.39 -3.54
C ILE A 228 -14.04 19.90 -3.30
N CYS A 229 -13.76 20.32 -2.08
CA CYS A 229 -13.69 21.75 -1.78
C CYS A 229 -12.31 22.32 -2.09
N LEU A 230 -12.29 23.43 -2.83
CA LEU A 230 -11.05 24.10 -3.19
C LEU A 230 -10.29 24.61 -1.96
N GLY A 231 -10.99 25.11 -0.93
CA GLY A 231 -10.35 25.52 0.33
C GLY A 231 -9.67 24.37 1.05
N CYS A 232 -10.28 23.19 0.99
CA CYS A 232 -9.76 21.95 1.56
C CYS A 232 -8.51 21.46 0.84
N ALA A 233 -8.57 21.42 -0.49
CA ALA A 233 -7.44 21.08 -1.34
C ALA A 233 -6.28 22.06 -1.14
N ASN A 234 -6.56 23.36 -1.04
CA ASN A 234 -5.54 24.38 -0.79
C ASN A 234 -4.89 24.22 0.59
N LEU A 235 -5.68 23.95 1.63
CA LEU A 235 -5.16 23.69 2.97
C LEU A 235 -4.22 22.47 2.98
N ALA A 236 -4.65 21.36 2.36
CA ALA A 236 -3.84 20.17 2.23
C ALA A 236 -2.53 20.44 1.48
N GLU A 237 -2.58 21.26 0.41
CA GLU A 237 -1.42 21.69 -0.35
C GLU A 237 -0.46 22.57 0.47
N CYS A 238 -0.98 23.51 1.27
CA CYS A 238 -0.19 24.32 2.20
C CYS A 238 0.53 23.45 3.24
N VAL A 239 -0.18 22.49 3.84
CA VAL A 239 0.42 21.52 4.76
C VAL A 239 1.52 20.73 4.06
N ARG A 240 1.25 20.21 2.86
CA ARG A 240 2.22 19.43 2.07
C ARG A 240 3.51 20.19 1.81
N LYS A 241 3.42 21.45 1.36
CA LYS A 241 4.58 22.31 1.13
C LYS A 241 5.37 22.57 2.41
N ALA A 242 4.69 22.98 3.47
CA ALA A 242 5.32 23.24 4.76
C ALA A 242 6.04 22.00 5.31
N LEU A 243 5.43 20.81 5.19
CA LEU A 243 6.07 19.56 5.59
C LEU A 243 7.27 19.19 4.73
N ALA A 244 7.21 19.41 3.42
CA ALA A 244 8.34 19.17 2.54
C ALA A 244 9.55 20.02 2.95
N ASP A 245 9.33 21.27 3.36
CA ASP A 245 10.38 22.16 3.82
C ASP A 245 10.92 21.80 5.21
N GLU A 246 10.04 21.51 6.17
CA GLU A 246 10.42 21.17 7.56
C GLU A 246 11.12 19.80 7.65
N LEU A 247 10.74 18.84 6.80
CA LEU A 247 11.31 17.49 6.78
C LEU A 247 12.36 17.30 5.68
N LYS A 248 12.82 18.36 5.00
CA LYS A 248 13.78 18.25 3.88
C LYS A 248 15.11 17.57 4.25
N HIS A 249 15.52 17.68 5.50
CA HIS A 249 16.78 17.14 6.04
C HIS A 249 16.57 15.94 6.95
N VAL A 250 15.35 15.39 6.98
CA VAL A 250 15.09 14.17 7.75
C VAL A 250 15.89 13.03 7.14
N GLU A 251 16.46 12.18 7.98
CA GLU A 251 17.06 10.95 7.50
C GLU A 251 15.95 10.01 7.02
N VAL A 252 16.17 9.45 5.82
CA VAL A 252 15.18 8.64 5.11
C VAL A 252 15.74 7.25 4.82
N VAL A 253 14.90 6.24 5.07
CA VAL A 253 15.10 4.87 4.59
C VAL A 253 14.08 4.56 3.51
N GLN A 254 14.52 3.92 2.42
CA GLN A 254 13.67 3.57 1.29
C GLN A 254 13.79 2.07 1.01
N SER A 255 12.64 1.40 0.82
CA SER A 255 12.61 -0.03 0.48
C SER A 255 13.26 -0.29 -0.88
N LYS A 256 14.09 -1.32 -0.98
CA LYS A 256 14.73 -1.76 -2.23
C LYS A 256 13.92 -2.87 -2.92
N ASP A 257 14.33 -3.25 -4.13
CA ASP A 257 13.75 -4.42 -4.79
C ASP A 257 13.92 -5.66 -3.89
N GLY A 258 12.85 -6.46 -3.79
CA GLY A 258 12.83 -7.63 -2.94
C GLY A 258 12.62 -7.35 -1.45
N GLU A 259 12.41 -6.09 -1.06
CA GLU A 259 12.04 -5.71 0.31
C GLU A 259 10.62 -5.17 0.37
N CYS A 260 9.92 -5.51 1.45
CA CYS A 260 8.67 -4.86 1.82
C CYS A 260 8.85 -4.12 3.14
N CYS A 261 8.02 -3.13 3.39
CA CYS A 261 7.96 -2.44 4.67
C CYS A 261 6.76 -2.94 5.46
N PHE A 262 7.00 -3.45 6.66
CA PHE A 262 6.00 -3.49 7.73
C PHE A 262 5.96 -2.11 8.39
N PHE A 263 4.78 -1.58 8.66
CA PHE A 263 4.67 -0.37 9.47
C PHE A 263 3.32 -0.19 10.14
N LYS A 264 3.35 0.44 11.31
CA LYS A 264 2.17 0.81 12.08
C LYS A 264 1.43 1.97 11.41
N VAL A 265 0.14 2.07 11.68
CA VAL A 265 -0.74 3.15 11.22
C VAL A 265 -1.40 3.86 12.40
N GLY A 266 -2.06 4.97 12.14
CA GLY A 266 -2.73 5.82 13.14
C GLY A 266 -1.82 6.92 13.71
N ASP A 267 -2.43 8.05 14.09
CA ASP A 267 -1.73 9.28 14.50
C ASP A 267 -0.82 9.17 15.73
N GLY A 268 -1.01 8.13 16.56
CA GLY A 268 -0.22 7.90 17.76
C GLY A 268 1.12 7.22 17.48
N VAL A 269 1.11 6.18 16.66
CA VAL A 269 2.23 5.23 16.50
C VAL A 269 2.63 4.98 15.05
N GLY A 270 1.91 5.57 14.10
CA GLY A 270 2.11 5.29 12.69
C GLY A 270 3.43 5.84 12.16
N ALA A 271 4.00 5.12 11.19
CA ALA A 271 5.25 5.53 10.55
C ALA A 271 5.04 6.73 9.63
N VAL A 272 5.93 7.71 9.75
CA VAL A 272 5.95 8.88 8.86
C VAL A 272 6.62 8.50 7.56
N HIS A 273 5.91 8.67 6.45
CA HIS A 273 6.39 8.24 5.14
C HIS A 273 5.90 9.16 4.03
N SER A 274 6.53 9.03 2.87
CA SER A 274 6.19 9.73 1.63
C SER A 274 6.39 8.81 0.45
N GLU A 275 5.60 9.00 -0.60
CA GLU A 275 5.93 8.46 -1.90
C GLU A 275 7.24 9.09 -2.42
N PRO A 276 8.03 8.33 -3.19
CA PRO A 276 9.21 8.86 -3.86
C PRO A 276 8.83 9.77 -5.03
N ARG A 277 9.81 10.48 -5.58
CA ARG A 277 9.66 11.11 -6.89
C ARG A 277 9.33 10.06 -7.96
N MET A 278 8.40 10.38 -8.85
CA MET A 278 7.89 9.47 -9.88
C MET A 278 7.91 10.10 -11.28
N ASP A 279 8.65 11.18 -11.49
CA ASP A 279 8.83 11.82 -12.79
C ASP A 279 9.75 11.01 -13.72
N GLY A 280 10.66 10.21 -13.15
CA GLY A 280 11.65 9.42 -13.88
C GLY A 280 11.21 8.03 -14.37
N GLY A 281 9.99 7.56 -14.05
CA GLY A 281 9.60 6.21 -14.45
C GLY A 281 8.24 5.72 -13.97
N GLN A 282 7.88 4.54 -14.46
CA GLN A 282 6.66 3.83 -14.09
C GLN A 282 6.79 3.20 -12.69
N ARG A 283 5.67 3.06 -11.98
CA ARG A 283 5.67 2.44 -10.64
C ARG A 283 4.53 1.46 -10.45
N VAL A 284 4.82 0.28 -9.90
CA VAL A 284 3.82 -0.66 -9.38
C VAL A 284 4.01 -0.80 -7.87
N PHE A 285 3.09 -0.23 -7.11
CA PHE A 285 3.06 -0.28 -5.66
C PHE A 285 2.00 -1.26 -5.17
N VAL A 286 2.31 -2.02 -4.13
CA VAL A 286 1.38 -2.96 -3.50
C VAL A 286 1.30 -2.64 -2.03
N ASN A 287 0.09 -2.55 -1.48
CA ASN A 287 -0.14 -2.49 -0.04
C ASN A 287 -1.12 -3.57 0.41
N ILE A 288 -0.96 -4.01 1.66
CA ILE A 288 -1.82 -4.98 2.32
C ILE A 288 -2.13 -4.46 3.71
N VAL A 289 -3.42 -4.23 3.99
CA VAL A 289 -3.94 -3.98 5.33
C VAL A 289 -4.61 -5.27 5.80
N PRO A 290 -3.94 -6.08 6.64
CA PRO A 290 -4.55 -7.27 7.21
C PRO A 290 -5.58 -6.87 8.26
N GLY A 291 -6.55 -7.75 8.50
CA GLY A 291 -7.58 -7.51 9.49
C GLY A 291 -8.39 -8.76 9.77
N ARG A 292 -9.20 -8.71 10.82
CA ARG A 292 -10.26 -9.70 11.03
C ARG A 292 -11.35 -9.50 9.97
N GLU A 293 -12.16 -10.52 9.75
CA GLU A 293 -13.27 -10.43 8.81
C GLU A 293 -14.24 -9.32 9.21
N GLU A 294 -14.59 -9.24 10.49
CA GLU A 294 -15.53 -8.23 11.00
C GLU A 294 -14.97 -6.82 10.86
N GLU A 295 -13.67 -6.64 11.10
CA GLU A 295 -12.97 -5.36 10.95
C GLU A 295 -13.02 -4.89 9.48
N LEU A 296 -12.73 -5.78 8.53
CA LEU A 296 -12.70 -5.46 7.11
C LEU A 296 -14.11 -5.23 6.54
N ARG A 297 -15.10 -6.03 6.95
CA ARG A 297 -16.50 -5.81 6.59
C ARG A 297 -17.03 -4.47 7.11
N GLU A 298 -16.68 -4.11 8.34
CA GLU A 298 -17.03 -2.79 8.89
C GLU A 298 -16.42 -1.66 8.05
N VAL A 299 -15.16 -1.80 7.60
CA VAL A 299 -14.53 -0.83 6.71
C VAL A 299 -15.26 -0.76 5.37
N MET A 300 -15.55 -1.89 4.74
CA MET A 300 -16.25 -1.93 3.45
C MET A 300 -17.66 -1.32 3.52
N GLY A 301 -18.41 -1.60 4.58
CA GLY A 301 -19.74 -1.03 4.81
C GLY A 301 -19.74 0.50 4.88
N LYS A 302 -18.66 1.13 5.37
CA LYS A 302 -18.52 2.61 5.35
C LYS A 302 -18.47 3.18 3.94
N TRP A 303 -18.12 2.38 2.95
CA TRP A 303 -18.08 2.74 1.53
C TRP A 303 -19.28 2.21 0.74
N GLY A 304 -20.30 1.67 1.41
CA GLY A 304 -21.47 1.07 0.76
C GLY A 304 -21.15 -0.21 -0.01
N MET A 305 -20.09 -0.93 0.38
CA MET A 305 -19.67 -2.17 -0.25
C MET A 305 -20.05 -3.36 0.64
N ASP A 306 -21.27 -3.85 0.50
CA ASP A 306 -21.79 -4.92 1.38
C ASP A 306 -21.44 -6.33 0.91
N GLU A 307 -21.06 -6.50 -0.36
CA GLU A 307 -20.61 -7.77 -0.93
C GLU A 307 -19.30 -8.27 -0.31
N TRP A 308 -19.19 -9.57 -0.05
CA TRP A 308 -17.99 -10.17 0.51
C TRP A 308 -17.72 -11.59 -0.01
N PRO A 309 -16.47 -11.92 -0.39
CA PRO A 309 -15.36 -11.00 -0.62
C PRO A 309 -15.64 -10.09 -1.84
N ARG A 310 -14.90 -8.99 -1.98
CA ARG A 310 -15.06 -8.06 -3.11
C ARG A 310 -13.74 -7.72 -3.77
N ALA A 311 -13.77 -7.60 -5.09
CA ALA A 311 -12.62 -7.22 -5.90
C ALA A 311 -13.04 -6.20 -6.97
N TRP A 312 -12.37 -5.06 -7.07
CA TRP A 312 -12.71 -4.01 -8.01
C TRP A 312 -11.46 -3.34 -8.58
N CYS A 313 -11.64 -2.58 -9.65
CA CYS A 313 -10.57 -1.79 -10.24
C CYS A 313 -11.03 -0.38 -10.57
N LEU A 314 -10.08 0.56 -10.56
CA LEU A 314 -10.27 1.96 -10.89
C LEU A 314 -9.29 2.35 -11.99
N GLY A 315 -9.72 3.24 -12.90
CA GLY A 315 -8.87 3.74 -13.98
C GLY A 315 -8.72 2.79 -15.18
N VAL A 316 -9.64 1.83 -15.34
CA VAL A 316 -9.74 0.98 -16.53
C VAL A 316 -10.87 1.45 -17.45
N PRO A 317 -10.72 1.44 -18.79
CA PRO A 317 -11.81 1.79 -19.71
C PRO A 317 -12.93 0.75 -19.62
N GLY A 318 -14.18 1.21 -19.51
CA GLY A 318 -15.35 0.33 -19.55
C GLY A 318 -15.62 -0.46 -18.27
N GLY A 319 -15.20 0.02 -17.10
CA GLY A 319 -15.59 -0.58 -15.82
C GLY A 319 -17.09 -0.44 -15.56
N PHE A 320 -17.83 -1.52 -15.78
CA PHE A 320 -19.23 -1.71 -15.46
C PHE A 320 -19.51 -1.38 -13.99
N TRP A 321 -20.37 -0.39 -13.77
CA TRP A 321 -21.36 -0.44 -12.70
C TRP A 321 -22.53 -1.22 -13.32
N GLU A 322 -22.58 -2.52 -13.13
CA GLU A 322 -23.85 -3.24 -13.34
C GLU A 322 -24.58 -3.19 -12.00
N GLU A 323 -25.77 -2.61 -12.05
CA GLU A 323 -26.69 -2.28 -10.95
C GLU A 323 -27.13 -3.48 -10.11
#